data_AF-A0A3R6GMG4-F1
#
_entry.id   AF-A0A3R6GMG4-F1
#
_cell.length_a   1.000
_cell.length_b   1.000
_cell.length_c   1.000
_cell.angle_alpha   90.00
_cell.angle_beta   90.00
_cell.angle_gamma   90.00
#
_symmetry.space_group_name_H-M   'P 1'
#
loop_
_entity.id
_entity.type
_entity.pdbx_description
1 polymer ?
#
loop_
_entity_poly.entity_id
_entity_poly.type
_entity_poly.pdbx_seq_one_letter_code
_entity_poly.pdbx_strand_id
1 'polypeptide(L)'
;MMGITAISNVADCCVFYLNGSYGIFLEILVFVSGSWLYLGNVLIGYSWAQFIMTHMNIPFTDTRKKMYRIVALVACILLIINIFYPLVFNSKDGVYQRGPAYSIFLFFAFFYILDSLYLYGRCRKKVGTLKLFPVRVFLVPIIFGLVVQALFVEIAITWTSIAIAGIMTALKNEIIFCRSSYRLV
;
A
#
# COMPACT_ATOMS: atom_id res chain seq x y z
N MET A 1 -2.88 3.49 8.78
CA MET A 1 -3.20 3.10 7.39
C MET A 1 -3.96 4.19 6.64
N MET A 2 -5.17 4.58 7.07
CA MET A 2 -5.98 5.60 6.37
C MET A 2 -5.28 6.96 6.17
N GLY A 3 -4.55 7.46 7.18
CA GLY A 3 -3.78 8.70 7.05
C GLY A 3 -2.65 8.61 6.01
N ILE A 4 -1.96 7.46 5.91
CA ILE A 4 -0.91 7.24 4.90
C ILE A 4 -1.53 7.27 3.51
N THR A 5 -2.65 6.57 3.29
CA THR A 5 -3.39 6.63 2.02
C THR A 5 -3.82 8.04 1.66
N ALA A 6 -4.30 8.85 2.61
CA ALA A 6 -4.75 10.20 2.32
C ALA A 6 -3.59 11.09 1.83
N ILE A 7 -2.46 11.08 2.54
CA ILE A 7 -1.26 11.84 2.16
C ILE A 7 -0.75 11.35 0.80
N SER A 8 -0.74 10.05 0.58
CA SER A 8 -0.28 9.49 -0.68
C SER A 8 -1.22 9.81 -1.86
N ASN A 9 -2.54 9.90 -1.67
CA ASN A 9 -3.43 10.37 -2.75
C ASN A 9 -3.11 11.82 -3.14
N VAL A 10 -2.83 12.68 -2.16
CA VAL A 10 -2.42 14.08 -2.44
C VAL A 10 -1.08 14.08 -3.18
N ALA A 11 -0.10 13.29 -2.72
CA ALA A 11 1.20 13.19 -3.36
C ALA A 11 1.11 12.64 -4.80
N ASP A 12 0.22 11.67 -5.07
CA ASP A 12 0.00 11.10 -6.41
C ASP A 12 -0.63 12.14 -7.34
N CYS A 13 -1.60 12.92 -6.84
CA CYS A 13 -2.13 14.08 -7.57
C CYS A 13 -1.05 15.11 -7.87
N CYS A 14 -0.17 15.42 -6.90
CA CYS A 14 0.94 16.35 -7.11
C CYS A 14 1.90 15.86 -8.21
N VAL A 15 2.28 14.58 -8.20
CA VAL A 15 3.12 14.00 -9.25
C VAL A 15 2.41 14.05 -10.59
N PHE A 16 1.12 13.72 -10.65
CA PHE A 16 0.35 13.70 -11.90
C PHE A 16 0.17 15.09 -12.52
N TYR A 17 -0.30 16.08 -11.75
CA TYR A 17 -0.59 17.42 -12.26
C TYR A 17 0.66 18.24 -12.56
N LEU A 18 1.75 18.01 -11.82
CA LEU A 18 2.99 18.75 -12.01
C LEU A 18 3.93 18.06 -13.01
N ASN A 19 3.55 16.89 -13.53
CA ASN A 19 4.27 16.20 -14.59
C ASN A 19 4.28 17.07 -15.86
N GLY A 20 5.46 17.35 -16.41
CA GLY A 20 5.68 18.21 -17.58
C GLY A 20 5.78 19.71 -17.25
N SER A 21 5.72 20.10 -15.97
CA SER A 21 5.93 21.49 -15.55
C SER A 21 7.41 21.81 -15.39
N TYR A 22 7.83 22.98 -15.87
CA TYR A 22 9.22 23.43 -15.81
C TYR A 22 9.45 24.37 -14.62
N GLY A 23 10.38 24.00 -13.73
CA GLY A 23 10.80 24.85 -12.61
C GLY A 23 11.41 24.06 -11.45
N ILE A 24 12.54 24.54 -10.93
CA ILE A 24 13.32 23.88 -9.86
C ILE A 24 12.45 23.49 -8.66
N PHE A 25 11.56 24.39 -8.23
CA PHE A 25 10.65 24.12 -7.11
C PHE A 25 9.65 22.99 -7.41
N LEU A 26 9.11 22.93 -8.63
CA LEU A 26 8.16 21.91 -9.03
C LEU A 26 8.83 20.55 -9.20
N GLU A 27 10.05 20.52 -9.76
CA GLU A 27 10.85 19.30 -9.86
C GLU A 27 11.19 18.72 -8.47
N ILE A 28 11.58 19.57 -7.51
CA ILE A 28 11.81 19.13 -6.12
C ILE A 28 10.52 18.57 -5.52
N LEU A 29 9.38 19.23 -5.75
CA LEU A 29 8.09 18.79 -5.22
C LEU A 29 7.70 17.43 -5.81
N VAL A 30 7.78 17.25 -7.13
CA VAL A 30 7.54 15.96 -7.81
C VAL A 30 8.49 14.88 -7.30
N PHE A 31 9.76 15.21 -7.07
CA PHE A 31 10.74 14.27 -6.51
C PHE A 31 10.40 13.83 -5.07
N VAL A 32 10.02 14.77 -4.20
CA VAL A 32 9.63 14.49 -2.82
C VAL A 32 8.34 13.68 -2.77
N SER A 33 7.34 14.07 -3.55
CA SER A 33 6.07 13.35 -3.67
C SER A 33 6.29 11.94 -4.22
N GLY A 34 7.10 11.77 -5.28
CA GLY A 34 7.48 10.47 -5.82
C GLY A 34 8.16 9.58 -4.79
N SER A 35 9.12 10.11 -4.04
CA SER A 35 9.80 9.40 -2.96
C SER A 35 8.83 8.97 -1.86
N TRP A 36 7.88 9.84 -1.50
CA TRP A 36 6.83 9.53 -0.54
C TRP A 36 5.93 8.39 -1.00
N LEU A 37 5.56 8.33 -2.29
CA LEU A 37 4.71 7.24 -2.81
C LEU A 37 5.37 5.87 -2.62
N TYR A 38 6.66 5.76 -2.92
CA TYR A 38 7.41 4.51 -2.72
C TYR A 38 7.54 4.14 -1.24
N LEU A 39 7.84 5.11 -0.39
CA LEU A 39 7.94 4.91 1.05
C LEU A 39 6.58 4.52 1.65
N GLY A 40 5.53 5.21 1.23
CA GLY A 40 4.15 4.96 1.64
C GLY A 40 3.69 3.54 1.31
N ASN A 41 4.08 2.99 0.16
CA ASN A 41 3.74 1.61 -0.22
C ASN A 41 4.25 0.60 0.82
N VAL A 42 5.48 0.80 1.28
CA VAL A 42 6.10 -0.06 2.30
C VAL A 42 5.46 0.14 3.67
N LEU A 43 5.17 1.39 4.05
CA LEU A 43 4.49 1.70 5.31
C LEU A 43 3.07 1.13 5.36
N ILE A 44 2.34 1.18 4.24
CA ILE A 44 1.02 0.55 4.12
C ILE A 44 1.14 -0.97 4.24
N GLY A 45 2.09 -1.60 3.53
CA GLY A 45 2.32 -3.04 3.63
C GLY A 45 2.59 -3.48 5.07
N TYR A 46 3.43 -2.73 5.79
CA TYR A 46 3.69 -2.96 7.21
C TYR A 46 2.44 -2.76 8.09
N SER A 47 1.73 -1.65 7.92
CA SER A 47 0.51 -1.34 8.67
C SER A 47 -0.57 -2.40 8.43
N TRP A 48 -0.70 -2.89 7.21
CA TRP A 48 -1.62 -3.95 6.82
C TRP A 48 -1.29 -5.27 7.50
N ALA A 49 0.00 -5.65 7.52
CA ALA A 49 0.44 -6.84 8.23
C ALA A 49 0.15 -6.76 9.73
N GLN A 50 0.40 -5.61 10.36
CA GLN A 50 0.04 -5.39 11.77
C GLN A 50 -1.48 -5.52 11.99
N PHE A 51 -2.28 -4.88 11.13
CA PHE A 51 -3.74 -4.93 11.19
C PHE A 51 -4.27 -6.37 11.12
N ILE A 52 -3.81 -7.15 10.14
CA ILE A 52 -4.21 -8.56 9.99
C ILE A 52 -3.86 -9.38 11.23
N MET A 53 -2.65 -9.22 11.76
CA MET A 53 -2.19 -10.01 12.91
C MET A 53 -3.00 -9.69 14.17
N THR A 54 -3.27 -8.41 14.43
CA THR A 54 -4.11 -7.97 15.55
C THR A 54 -5.55 -8.48 15.39
N HIS A 55 -6.16 -8.34 14.22
CA HIS A 55 -7.53 -8.79 13.99
C HIS A 55 -7.70 -10.31 14.02
N MET A 56 -6.67 -11.06 13.62
CA MET A 56 -6.69 -12.53 13.65
C MET A 56 -6.13 -13.11 14.95
N ASN A 57 -5.76 -12.25 15.92
CA ASN A 57 -5.14 -12.62 17.20
C ASN A 57 -3.95 -13.59 17.04
N ILE A 58 -3.12 -13.35 16.02
CA ILE A 58 -1.91 -14.14 15.75
C ILE A 58 -0.73 -13.39 16.37
N PRO A 59 0.13 -14.05 17.17
CA PRO A 59 1.32 -13.39 17.70
C PRO A 59 2.24 -12.99 16.55
N PHE A 60 2.64 -11.73 16.54
CA PHE A 60 3.56 -11.19 15.54
C PHE A 60 4.98 -11.74 15.83
N THR A 61 5.30 -12.90 15.24
CA THR A 61 6.58 -13.58 15.43
C THR A 61 7.76 -12.65 15.13
N ASP A 62 8.81 -12.70 15.95
CA ASP A 62 9.96 -11.82 15.80
C ASP A 62 10.68 -11.98 14.45
N THR A 63 10.66 -13.20 13.88
CA THR A 63 11.14 -13.48 12.52
C THR A 63 10.41 -12.65 11.46
N ARG A 64 9.08 -12.51 11.59
CA ARG A 64 8.29 -11.69 10.67
C ARG A 64 8.58 -10.20 10.88
N LYS A 65 8.66 -9.72 12.13
CA LYS A 65 9.04 -8.31 12.40
C LYS A 65 10.37 -7.97 11.76
N LYS A 66 11.35 -8.87 11.90
CA LYS A 66 12.68 -8.71 11.31
C LYS A 66 12.61 -8.66 9.78
N MET A 67 11.86 -9.57 9.16
CA MET A 67 11.66 -9.58 7.71
C MET A 67 11.01 -8.29 7.19
N TYR A 68 9.91 -7.83 7.79
CA TYR A 68 9.26 -6.57 7.41
C TYR A 68 10.18 -5.35 7.62
N ARG A 69 10.99 -5.35 8.70
CA ARG A 69 12.00 -4.31 8.96
C ARG A 69 13.13 -4.32 7.92
N ILE A 70 13.57 -5.50 7.47
CA ILE A 70 14.56 -5.64 6.40
C ILE A 70 13.99 -5.09 5.09
N VAL A 71 12.76 -5.44 4.72
CA VAL A 71 12.12 -4.88 3.51
C VAL A 71 12.04 -3.35 3.58
N ALA A 72 11.68 -2.80 4.74
CA ALA A 72 11.66 -1.35 4.95
C ALA A 72 13.05 -0.71 4.84
N LEU A 73 14.08 -1.33 5.41
CA LEU A 73 15.46 -0.85 5.28
C LEU A 73 15.95 -0.87 3.84
N VAL A 74 15.69 -1.95 3.09
CA VAL A 74 16.06 -2.06 1.68
C VAL A 74 15.36 -0.98 0.85
N ALA A 75 14.07 -0.73 1.09
CA ALA A 75 13.34 0.35 0.43
C ALA A 75 13.92 1.73 0.73
N CYS A 76 14.27 2.01 2.00
CA CYS A 76 14.91 3.27 2.38
C CYS A 76 16.28 3.44 1.71
N ILE A 77 17.11 2.40 1.67
CA ILE A 77 18.42 2.43 1.02
C ILE A 77 18.27 2.71 -0.48
N LEU A 78 17.33 2.03 -1.15
CA LEU A 78 17.04 2.27 -2.57
C LEU A 78 16.59 3.71 -2.84
N LEU A 79 15.78 4.29 -1.95
CA LEU A 79 15.37 5.70 -2.08
C LEU A 79 16.52 6.68 -1.83
N ILE A 80 17.42 6.39 -0.88
CA ILE A 80 18.63 7.21 -0.67
C ILE A 80 19.53 7.16 -1.90
N ILE A 81 19.75 5.96 -2.46
CA ILE A 81 20.50 5.81 -3.72
C ILE A 81 19.80 6.58 -4.84
N ASN A 82 18.46 6.59 -4.87
CA ASN A 82 17.68 7.30 -5.86
C ASN A 82 17.91 8.82 -5.89
N ILE A 83 18.32 9.41 -4.76
CA ILE A 83 18.69 10.85 -4.69
C ILE A 83 19.93 11.15 -5.52
N PHE A 84 20.91 10.24 -5.53
CA PHE A 84 22.17 10.42 -6.24
C PHE A 84 22.14 9.85 -7.66
N TYR A 85 21.44 8.73 -7.85
CA TYR A 85 21.29 8.03 -9.11
C TYR A 85 19.82 7.68 -9.33
N PRO A 86 19.12 8.27 -10.32
CA PRO A 86 17.68 8.06 -10.55
C PRO A 86 17.36 6.62 -11.04
N LEU A 87 17.43 5.66 -10.13
CA LEU A 87 17.36 4.21 -10.35
C LEU A 87 15.94 3.66 -10.16
N VAL A 88 15.20 4.23 -9.21
CA VAL A 88 13.80 3.91 -8.86
C VAL A 88 12.84 4.72 -9.69
N PHE A 89 13.09 6.02 -9.81
CA PHE A 89 12.35 6.92 -10.69
C PHE A 89 13.26 8.05 -11.16
N ASN A 90 13.03 8.50 -12.38
CA ASN A 90 13.71 9.63 -12.99
C ASN A 90 12.71 10.77 -13.19
N SER A 91 13.13 11.98 -12.91
CA SER A 91 12.35 13.21 -13.12
C SER A 91 13.22 14.24 -13.85
N LYS A 92 14.08 13.79 -14.77
CA LYS A 92 14.84 14.69 -15.64
C LYS A 92 13.93 15.20 -16.75
N ASP A 93 14.04 16.49 -17.03
CA ASP A 93 13.30 17.23 -18.06
C ASP A 93 11.79 17.38 -17.80
N GLY A 94 11.40 17.39 -16.51
CA GLY A 94 10.02 17.59 -16.08
C GLY A 94 9.10 16.37 -16.28
N VAL A 95 9.57 15.28 -16.88
CA VAL A 95 8.76 14.08 -17.11
C VAL A 95 9.10 12.99 -16.09
N TYR A 96 8.10 12.58 -15.29
CA TYR A 96 8.21 11.46 -14.37
C TYR A 96 8.26 10.13 -15.13
N GLN A 97 9.41 9.46 -15.07
CA GLN A 97 9.61 8.12 -15.62
C GLN A 97 9.98 7.11 -14.53
N ARG A 98 9.44 5.91 -14.63
CA ARG A 98 9.77 4.81 -13.70
C ARG A 98 11.10 4.18 -14.10
N GLY A 99 11.99 4.03 -13.12
CA GLY A 99 13.29 3.40 -13.31
C GLY A 99 13.25 1.87 -13.17
N PRO A 100 14.34 1.16 -13.50
CA PRO A 100 14.40 -0.30 -13.42
C PRO A 100 14.21 -0.85 -12.00
N ALA A 101 14.56 -0.08 -10.96
CA ALA A 101 14.37 -0.51 -9.57
C ALA A 101 12.89 -0.46 -9.11
N TYR A 102 11.97 0.09 -9.92
CA TYR A 102 10.53 0.00 -9.70
C TYR A 102 10.05 -1.45 -9.52
N SER A 103 10.62 -2.40 -10.28
CA SER A 103 10.29 -3.82 -10.20
C SER A 103 10.52 -4.42 -8.81
N ILE A 104 11.47 -3.88 -8.04
CA ILE A 104 11.73 -4.32 -6.66
C ILE A 104 10.56 -3.92 -5.75
N PHE A 105 10.01 -2.73 -5.92
CA PHE A 105 8.83 -2.27 -5.16
C PHE A 105 7.56 -3.04 -5.55
N LEU A 106 7.41 -3.40 -6.83
CA LEU A 106 6.36 -4.33 -7.26
C LEU A 106 6.50 -5.69 -6.58
N PHE A 107 7.73 -6.22 -6.48
CA PHE A 107 7.98 -7.48 -5.79
C PHE A 107 7.63 -7.39 -4.30
N PHE A 108 7.94 -6.29 -3.63
CA PHE A 108 7.51 -6.07 -2.24
C PHE A 108 5.99 -6.04 -2.09
N ALA A 109 5.28 -5.37 -3.00
CA ALA A 109 3.82 -5.35 -2.97
C ALA A 109 3.23 -6.75 -3.18
N PHE A 110 3.75 -7.51 -4.14
CA PHE A 110 3.34 -8.90 -4.38
C PHE A 110 3.62 -9.78 -3.16
N PHE A 111 4.79 -9.63 -2.54
CA PHE A 111 5.15 -10.32 -1.31
C PHE A 111 4.15 -10.05 -0.18
N TYR A 112 3.74 -8.79 0.03
CA TYR A 112 2.75 -8.45 1.04
C TYR A 112 1.37 -9.05 0.76
N ILE A 113 0.94 -9.06 -0.50
CA ILE A 113 -0.32 -9.69 -0.89
C ILE A 113 -0.28 -11.20 -0.64
N LEU A 114 0.79 -11.89 -1.05
CA LEU A 114 0.95 -13.32 -0.80
C LEU A 114 1.01 -13.67 0.69
N ASP A 115 1.79 -12.93 1.50
CA ASP A 115 1.87 -13.17 2.94
C ASP A 115 0.52 -12.98 3.62
N SER A 116 -0.26 -11.97 3.19
CA SER A 116 -1.61 -11.73 3.70
C SER A 116 -2.59 -12.85 3.35
N LEU A 117 -2.52 -13.40 2.12
CA LEU A 117 -3.34 -14.55 1.70
C LEU A 117 -2.94 -15.83 2.45
N TYR A 118 -1.64 -16.05 2.66
CA TYR A 118 -1.11 -17.18 3.42
C TYR A 118 -1.61 -17.14 4.87
N LEU A 119 -1.50 -16.00 5.54
CA LEU A 119 -2.00 -15.81 6.91
C LEU A 119 -3.52 -16.04 6.99
N TYR A 120 -4.27 -15.49 6.05
CA TYR A 120 -5.71 -15.68 5.96
C TYR A 120 -6.09 -17.16 5.78
N GLY A 121 -5.41 -17.86 4.88
CA GLY A 121 -5.62 -19.30 4.65
C GLY A 121 -5.33 -20.15 5.89
N ARG A 122 -4.25 -19.83 6.62
CA ARG A 122 -3.87 -20.52 7.86
C ARG A 122 -4.91 -20.31 8.96
N CYS A 123 -5.41 -19.09 9.15
CA CYS A 123 -6.42 -18.80 10.16
C CYS A 123 -7.79 -19.39 9.83
N ARG A 124 -8.16 -19.42 8.55
CA ARG A 124 -9.39 -20.06 8.10
C ARG A 124 -9.49 -21.52 8.52
N LYS A 125 -8.35 -22.24 8.49
CA LYS A 125 -8.26 -23.64 8.93
C LYS A 125 -8.40 -23.81 10.45
N LYS A 126 -8.11 -22.77 11.25
CA LYS A 126 -8.11 -22.85 12.72
C LYS A 126 -9.37 -22.30 13.39
N VAL A 127 -10.01 -21.27 12.84
CA VAL A 127 -11.00 -20.45 13.57
C VAL A 127 -12.42 -20.50 12.96
N GLY A 128 -12.61 -21.15 11.81
CA GLY A 128 -13.91 -21.18 11.13
C GLY A 128 -14.30 -19.83 10.49
N THR A 129 -15.13 -19.88 9.47
CA THR A 129 -15.36 -18.79 8.50
C THR A 129 -16.09 -17.56 9.05
N LEU A 130 -16.75 -17.66 10.21
CA LEU A 130 -17.79 -16.72 10.65
C LEU A 130 -17.29 -15.47 11.41
N LYS A 131 -16.04 -15.46 11.90
CA LYS A 131 -15.43 -14.28 12.58
C LYS A 131 -14.33 -13.59 11.78
N LEU A 132 -13.98 -14.13 10.60
CA LEU A 132 -12.83 -13.64 9.85
C LEU A 132 -13.22 -12.42 9.03
N PHE A 133 -12.54 -11.32 9.34
CA PHE A 133 -12.51 -10.12 8.52
C PHE A 133 -12.39 -10.47 7.03
N PRO A 134 -13.19 -9.85 6.14
CA PRO A 134 -13.26 -10.22 4.73
C PRO A 134 -12.04 -9.69 3.97
N VAL A 135 -10.86 -10.25 4.25
CA VAL A 135 -9.56 -9.90 3.65
C VAL A 135 -9.66 -9.84 2.12
N ARG A 136 -10.45 -10.72 1.49
CA ARG A 136 -10.70 -10.71 0.04
C ARG A 136 -11.36 -9.41 -0.46
N VAL A 137 -12.35 -8.88 0.26
CA VAL A 137 -13.05 -7.64 -0.12
C VAL A 137 -12.09 -6.45 -0.07
N PHE A 138 -11.09 -6.51 0.82
CA PHE A 138 -10.05 -5.49 0.90
C PHE A 138 -8.96 -5.66 -0.17
N LEU A 139 -8.51 -6.90 -0.45
CA LEU A 139 -7.40 -7.16 -1.37
C LEU A 139 -7.77 -7.06 -2.85
N VAL A 140 -9.00 -7.42 -3.24
CA VAL A 140 -9.45 -7.38 -4.65
C VAL A 140 -9.28 -5.99 -5.29
N PRO A 141 -9.82 -4.90 -4.71
CA PRO A 141 -9.62 -3.57 -5.27
C PRO A 141 -8.14 -3.16 -5.30
N ILE A 142 -7.34 -3.57 -4.31
CA ILE A 142 -5.90 -3.26 -4.28
C ILE A 142 -5.14 -3.96 -5.41
N ILE A 143 -5.41 -5.25 -5.63
CA ILE A 143 -4.81 -5.99 -6.75
C ILE A 143 -5.20 -5.35 -8.07
N PHE A 144 -6.48 -4.99 -8.23
CA PHE A 144 -6.94 -4.30 -9.44
C PHE A 144 -6.23 -2.97 -9.64
N GLY A 145 -6.16 -2.13 -8.59
CA GLY A 145 -5.45 -0.86 -8.64
C GLY A 145 -3.97 -1.01 -9.00
N LEU A 146 -3.30 -2.03 -8.44
CA LEU A 146 -1.89 -2.30 -8.69
C LEU A 146 -1.63 -2.81 -10.12
N VAL A 147 -2.52 -3.63 -10.68
CA VAL A 147 -2.46 -4.07 -12.08
C VAL A 147 -2.66 -2.90 -13.03
N VAL A 148 -3.69 -2.08 -12.81
CA VAL A 148 -3.95 -0.90 -13.63
C VAL A 148 -2.79 0.08 -13.54
N GLN A 149 -2.24 0.31 -12.34
CA GLN A 149 -1.07 1.19 -12.18
C GLN A 149 0.20 0.60 -12.81
N ALA A 150 0.36 -0.72 -12.89
CA ALA A 150 1.48 -1.35 -13.59
C ALA A 150 1.36 -1.20 -15.11
N LEU A 151 0.14 -1.26 -15.66
CA LEU A 151 -0.13 -1.11 -17.09
C LEU A 151 -0.14 0.36 -17.55
N PHE A 152 -0.66 1.26 -16.71
CA PHE A 152 -0.80 2.67 -17.00
C PHE A 152 -0.01 3.49 -16.00
N VAL A 153 1.13 4.02 -16.45
CA VAL A 153 2.05 4.78 -15.60
C VAL A 153 1.40 6.05 -15.05
N GLU A 154 0.47 6.62 -15.82
CA GLU A 154 -0.16 7.93 -15.59
C GLU A 154 -1.41 7.87 -14.69
N ILE A 155 -1.94 6.69 -14.36
CA ILE A 155 -3.20 6.60 -13.61
C ILE A 155 -2.93 6.39 -12.12
N ALA A 156 -3.28 7.40 -11.32
CA ALA A 156 -3.24 7.41 -9.85
C ALA A 156 -4.38 6.58 -9.22
N ILE A 157 -4.37 5.25 -9.39
CA ILE A 157 -5.50 4.38 -9.00
C ILE A 157 -5.23 3.44 -7.82
N THR A 158 -3.97 3.19 -7.44
CA THR A 158 -3.70 2.27 -6.32
C THR A 158 -4.13 2.86 -4.98
N TRP A 159 -3.85 4.14 -4.74
CA TRP A 159 -4.19 4.78 -3.46
C TRP A 159 -5.69 4.99 -3.28
N THR A 160 -6.41 5.30 -4.36
CA THR A 160 -7.88 5.38 -4.38
C THR A 160 -8.48 4.01 -4.13
N SER A 161 -7.92 2.95 -4.72
CA SER A 161 -8.35 1.57 -4.47
C SER A 161 -8.19 1.14 -3.01
N ILE A 162 -7.06 1.48 -2.37
CA ILE A 162 -6.84 1.20 -0.93
C ILE A 162 -7.82 1.98 -0.05
N ALA A 163 -8.13 3.24 -0.40
CA ALA A 163 -9.12 4.04 0.33
C ALA A 163 -10.53 3.43 0.24
N ILE A 164 -10.97 3.06 -0.97
CA ILE A 164 -12.26 2.38 -1.19
C ILE A 164 -12.32 1.07 -0.42
N ALA A 165 -11.25 0.27 -0.45
CA ALA A 165 -11.13 -0.97 0.30
C ALA A 165 -11.30 -0.76 1.81
N GLY A 166 -10.68 0.30 2.34
CA GLY A 166 -10.77 0.69 3.73
C GLY A 166 -12.17 1.17 4.14
N ILE A 167 -12.86 1.93 3.29
CA ILE A 167 -14.23 2.38 3.54
C ILE A 167 -15.20 1.20 3.50
N MET A 168 -15.11 0.35 2.47
CA MET A 168 -15.90 -0.89 2.33
C MET A 168 -15.77 -1.79 3.55
N THR A 169 -14.55 -1.87 4.08
CA THR A 169 -14.24 -2.57 5.32
C THR A 169 -14.97 -1.97 6.52
N ALA A 170 -14.88 -0.65 6.69
CA ALA A 170 -15.46 0.04 7.84
C ALA A 170 -16.98 -0.11 7.84
N LEU A 171 -17.63 0.13 6.70
CA LEU A 171 -19.07 -0.05 6.51
C LEU A 171 -19.52 -1.47 6.83
N LYS A 172 -18.75 -2.48 6.39
CA LYS A 172 -19.10 -3.88 6.68
C LYS A 172 -19.02 -4.21 8.17
N ASN A 173 -18.06 -3.63 8.89
CA ASN A 173 -17.98 -3.78 10.34
C ASN A 173 -19.16 -3.09 11.05
N GLU A 174 -19.57 -1.90 10.63
CA GLU A 174 -20.73 -1.21 11.18
C GLU A 174 -22.04 -1.98 10.95
N ILE A 175 -22.25 -2.52 9.75
CA ILE A 175 -23.43 -3.34 9.44
C ILE A 175 -23.49 -4.57 10.37
N ILE A 176 -22.35 -5.22 10.63
CA ILE A 176 -22.29 -6.36 11.57
C ILE A 176 -22.62 -5.91 12.99
N PHE A 177 -22.09 -4.76 13.44
CA PHE A 177 -22.37 -4.21 14.76
C PHE A 177 -23.86 -3.90 14.95
N CYS A 178 -24.47 -3.13 14.02
CA CYS A 178 -25.90 -2.84 14.06
C CYS A 178 -26.74 -4.12 14.09
N ARG A 179 -26.42 -5.10 13.23
CA ARG A 179 -27.16 -6.36 13.14
C ARG A 179 -27.02 -7.24 14.39
N SER A 180 -25.93 -7.10 15.13
CA SER A 180 -25.74 -7.74 16.45
C SER A 180 -26.62 -7.07 17.52
N SER A 181 -26.72 -5.74 17.50
CA SER A 181 -27.55 -5.00 18.46
C SER A 181 -29.04 -5.26 18.28
N TYR A 182 -29.53 -5.40 17.05
CA TYR A 182 -30.92 -5.77 16.76
C TYR A 182 -31.28 -7.22 17.12
N ARG A 183 -30.30 -8.09 17.36
CA ARG A 183 -30.54 -9.50 17.70
C ARG A 183 -30.61 -9.75 19.21
N LEU A 184 -30.44 -8.70 20.01
CA LEU A 184 -30.49 -8.71 21.48
C LEU A 184 -31.77 -8.06 22.04
N VAL A 185 -32.72 -7.69 21.17
CA VAL A 185 -34.08 -7.22 21.48
C VAL A 185 -35.06 -8.23 20.90
#